data_AF-A0A9P6PPB0-F1
#
_entry.id   AF-A0A9P6PPB0-F1
#
_cell.length_a   1.000
_cell.length_b   1.000
_cell.length_c   1.000
_cell.angle_alpha   90.00
_cell.angle_beta   90.00
_cell.angle_gamma   90.00
#
_symmetry.space_group_name_H-M   'P 1'
#
loop_
_entity.id
_entity.type
_entity.pdbx_description
1 polymer ?
#
loop_
_entity_poly.entity_id
_entity_poly.type
_entity_poly.pdbx_seq_one_letter_code
_entity_poly.pdbx_strand_id
1 'polypeptide(L)'
;MRIHHLLSLLPVILSVQHVYAEEPQATQQFLDQAASFLGKGEYNLALQNYDAAIDRDPSNYLSYFKRAATYLTLGRNNQALADFTTILKLKPGFGQALLQRGKIYTKSGEFAKAKQDLELYYTNYKSTDPKSTQEIPELLSSIDEASMAMTLAEAAVQAGQNEECVRILGSAILVAPLHIPFRLQRAECHLARGEVEEAVNDFNRATHNAATNPELMHRLSTMSYYSLYMPEQALVQIKQCISFDPENKLCKALFRKLKTTEKEMAKLTSDLENRRWAGVINKSVGGEKSLVKAIEIETTNMETVNKAVGKMPKRLLLKIYSAACKAYSE
;
A
#
# COMPACT_ATOMS: atom_id res chain seq x y z
N MET A 1 -54.25 -71.09 -46.82
CA MET A 1 -54.73 -69.88 -47.52
C MET A 1 -53.57 -68.89 -47.56
N ARG A 2 -53.24 -68.36 -48.74
CA ARG A 2 -52.12 -67.44 -49.02
C ARG A 2 -52.19 -66.17 -48.15
N ILE A 3 -51.04 -65.54 -47.88
CA ILE A 3 -50.66 -64.18 -48.37
C ILE A 3 -49.18 -63.92 -48.01
N HIS A 4 -48.38 -63.58 -49.02
CA HIS A 4 -47.06 -62.95 -48.95
C HIS A 4 -47.20 -61.44 -48.67
N HIS A 5 -46.24 -60.83 -47.97
CA HIS A 5 -45.62 -59.52 -48.29
C HIS A 5 -44.40 -59.35 -47.36
N LEU A 6 -43.16 -59.44 -47.84
CA LEU A 6 -42.33 -58.43 -48.52
C LEU A 6 -41.65 -57.41 -47.58
N LEU A 7 -40.30 -57.49 -47.58
CA LEU A 7 -39.31 -56.41 -47.48
C LEU A 7 -39.30 -55.49 -46.23
N SER A 8 -38.21 -55.51 -45.45
CA SER A 8 -37.03 -54.66 -45.70
C SER A 8 -36.02 -54.73 -44.54
N LEU A 9 -34.82 -55.20 -44.82
CA LEU A 9 -33.61 -54.94 -44.05
C LEU A 9 -33.20 -53.47 -44.25
N LEU A 10 -33.00 -52.71 -43.18
CA LEU A 10 -32.14 -51.52 -43.16
C LEU A 10 -31.55 -51.33 -41.75
N PRO A 11 -30.26 -50.98 -41.63
CA PRO A 11 -29.50 -51.02 -40.39
C PRO A 11 -29.77 -49.75 -39.56
N VAL A 12 -29.81 -49.91 -38.23
CA VAL A 12 -29.75 -48.79 -37.30
C VAL A 12 -28.32 -48.23 -37.37
N ILE A 13 -28.13 -47.23 -38.22
CA ILE A 13 -26.91 -46.44 -38.29
C ILE A 13 -26.80 -45.68 -36.97
N LEU A 14 -25.75 -45.99 -36.22
CA LEU A 14 -25.28 -45.16 -35.10
C LEU A 14 -25.05 -43.73 -35.61
N SER A 15 -25.93 -42.80 -35.26
CA SER A 15 -25.56 -41.38 -35.25
C SER A 15 -24.86 -41.08 -33.93
N VAL A 16 -23.57 -41.38 -33.86
CA VAL A 16 -22.68 -40.71 -32.89
C VAL A 16 -22.62 -39.26 -33.33
N GLN A 17 -23.50 -38.44 -32.76
CA GLN A 17 -23.37 -36.99 -32.90
C GLN A 17 -22.01 -36.61 -32.35
N HIS A 18 -21.21 -36.01 -33.22
CA HIS A 18 -19.90 -35.45 -32.90
C HIS A 18 -20.07 -34.39 -31.81
N VAL A 19 -19.72 -34.74 -30.57
CA VAL A 19 -19.55 -33.79 -29.45
C VAL A 19 -18.06 -33.47 -29.34
N TYR A 20 -17.43 -32.78 -30.29
CA TYR A 20 -16.07 -32.24 -30.12
C TYR A 20 -15.80 -31.15 -31.18
N ALA A 21 -15.92 -29.85 -30.84
CA ALA A 21 -15.19 -28.74 -31.50
C ALA A 21 -15.50 -27.29 -31.01
N GLU A 22 -16.48 -27.02 -30.14
CA GLU A 22 -16.85 -25.61 -29.83
C GLU A 22 -15.96 -24.91 -28.77
N GLU A 23 -15.34 -25.65 -27.84
CA GLU A 23 -14.67 -25.04 -26.68
C GLU A 23 -13.42 -24.17 -27.01
N PRO A 24 -12.49 -24.58 -27.91
CA PRO A 24 -11.29 -23.80 -28.19
C PRO A 24 -11.58 -22.48 -28.91
N GLN A 25 -12.65 -22.45 -29.73
CA GLN A 25 -12.99 -21.29 -30.55
C GLN A 25 -13.62 -20.16 -29.71
N ALA A 26 -14.44 -20.51 -28.72
CA ALA A 26 -15.01 -19.55 -27.78
C ALA A 26 -13.95 -18.88 -26.91
N THR A 27 -12.97 -19.65 -26.40
CA THR A 27 -11.84 -19.11 -25.62
C THR A 27 -11.01 -18.11 -26.45
N GLN A 28 -10.68 -18.46 -27.69
CA GLN A 28 -9.90 -17.57 -28.56
C GLN A 28 -10.65 -16.27 -28.86
N GLN A 29 -11.96 -16.32 -29.09
CA GLN A 29 -12.77 -15.13 -29.31
C GLN A 29 -12.69 -14.15 -28.12
N PHE A 30 -12.82 -14.64 -26.88
CA PHE A 30 -12.68 -13.79 -25.70
C PHE A 30 -11.27 -13.22 -25.57
N LEU A 31 -10.23 -13.99 -25.92
CA LEU A 31 -8.84 -13.50 -25.91
C LEU A 31 -8.60 -12.39 -26.95
N ASP A 32 -9.21 -12.48 -28.12
CA ASP A 32 -9.09 -11.47 -29.18
C ASP A 32 -9.84 -10.19 -28.80
N GLN A 33 -11.02 -10.32 -28.20
CA GLN A 33 -11.77 -9.19 -27.64
C GLN A 33 -10.98 -8.51 -26.51
N ALA A 34 -10.42 -9.29 -25.59
CA ALA A 34 -9.59 -8.76 -24.51
C ALA A 34 -8.36 -8.01 -25.05
N ALA A 35 -7.71 -8.55 -26.08
CA ALA A 35 -6.58 -7.88 -26.74
C ALA A 35 -7.00 -6.55 -27.41
N SER A 36 -8.18 -6.52 -28.05
CA SER A 36 -8.74 -5.29 -28.63
C SER A 36 -8.98 -4.21 -27.56
N PHE A 37 -9.61 -4.58 -26.44
CA PHE A 37 -9.81 -3.67 -25.31
C PHE A 37 -8.49 -3.20 -24.70
N LEU A 38 -7.52 -4.09 -24.56
CA LEU A 38 -6.19 -3.75 -24.07
C LEU A 38 -5.50 -2.71 -24.97
N GLY A 39 -5.58 -2.88 -26.30
CA GLY A 39 -5.05 -1.92 -27.28
C GLY A 39 -5.70 -0.54 -27.21
N LYS A 40 -6.93 -0.45 -26.69
CA LYS A 40 -7.66 0.82 -26.44
C LYS A 40 -7.42 1.39 -25.05
N GLY A 41 -6.68 0.70 -24.18
CA GLY A 41 -6.51 1.08 -22.77
C GLY A 41 -7.73 0.78 -21.89
N GLU A 42 -8.71 0.03 -22.39
CA GLU A 42 -9.93 -0.34 -21.67
C GLU A 42 -9.68 -1.56 -20.76
N TYR A 43 -8.77 -1.40 -19.78
CA TYR A 43 -8.24 -2.51 -18.99
C TYR A 43 -9.30 -3.32 -18.23
N ASN A 44 -10.32 -2.69 -17.66
CA ASN A 44 -11.36 -3.41 -16.92
C ASN A 44 -12.21 -4.29 -17.85
N LEU A 45 -12.47 -3.85 -19.08
CA LEU A 45 -13.18 -4.65 -20.09
C LEU A 45 -12.29 -5.78 -20.60
N ALA A 46 -10.99 -5.54 -20.77
CA ALA A 46 -10.04 -6.60 -21.07
C ALA A 46 -10.02 -7.68 -19.98
N LEU A 47 -10.01 -7.29 -18.70
CA LEU A 47 -10.07 -8.22 -17.57
C LEU A 47 -11.34 -9.08 -17.59
N GLN A 48 -12.51 -8.50 -17.82
CA GLN A 48 -13.78 -9.25 -17.93
C GLN A 48 -13.73 -10.31 -19.04
N ASN A 49 -13.12 -9.99 -20.19
CA ASN A 49 -12.96 -10.94 -21.28
C ASN A 49 -11.92 -12.02 -20.96
N TYR A 50 -10.86 -11.69 -20.23
CA TYR A 50 -9.94 -12.71 -19.72
C TYR A 50 -10.60 -13.64 -18.70
N ASP A 51 -11.47 -13.12 -17.84
CA ASP A 51 -12.27 -13.93 -16.92
C ASP A 51 -13.15 -14.90 -17.70
N ALA A 52 -13.88 -14.42 -18.71
CA ALA A 52 -14.69 -15.27 -19.58
C ALA A 52 -13.85 -16.32 -20.34
N ALA A 53 -12.66 -15.96 -20.83
CA ALA A 53 -11.75 -16.91 -21.47
C ALA A 53 -11.27 -18.02 -20.50
N ILE A 54 -11.00 -17.66 -19.24
CA ILE A 54 -10.60 -18.60 -18.19
C ILE A 54 -11.76 -19.51 -17.79
N ASP A 55 -12.98 -18.98 -17.71
CA ASP A 55 -14.18 -19.79 -17.41
C ASP A 55 -14.45 -20.84 -18.50
N ARG A 56 -14.10 -20.53 -19.77
CA ARG A 56 -14.22 -21.48 -20.88
C ARG A 56 -13.10 -22.51 -20.92
N ASP A 57 -11.86 -22.11 -20.67
CA ASP A 57 -10.72 -23.03 -20.60
C ASP A 57 -9.82 -22.70 -19.39
N PRO A 58 -10.11 -23.31 -18.23
CA PRO A 58 -9.31 -23.12 -17.01
C PRO A 58 -7.91 -23.73 -17.09
N SER A 59 -7.61 -24.53 -18.12
CA SER A 59 -6.29 -25.14 -18.32
C SER A 59 -5.35 -24.27 -19.14
N ASN A 60 -5.88 -23.25 -19.83
CA ASN A 60 -5.11 -22.35 -20.66
C ASN A 60 -4.32 -21.33 -19.83
N TYR A 61 -3.07 -21.71 -19.50
CA TYR A 61 -2.15 -20.84 -18.77
C TYR A 61 -1.89 -19.47 -19.46
N LEU A 62 -2.08 -19.35 -20.78
CA LEU A 62 -1.91 -18.07 -21.49
C LEU A 62 -3.01 -17.07 -21.16
N SER A 63 -4.24 -17.53 -20.91
CA SER A 63 -5.34 -16.66 -20.47
C SER A 63 -5.02 -16.02 -19.13
N TYR A 64 -4.54 -16.82 -18.16
CA TYR A 64 -4.03 -16.32 -16.89
C TYR A 64 -2.84 -15.38 -17.07
N PHE A 65 -1.91 -15.69 -17.98
CA PHE A 65 -0.74 -14.83 -18.21
C PHE A 65 -1.13 -13.44 -18.72
N LYS A 66 -2.05 -13.37 -19.68
CA LYS A 66 -2.54 -12.09 -20.20
C LYS A 66 -3.32 -11.30 -19.15
N ARG A 67 -4.11 -11.98 -18.30
CA ARG A 67 -4.80 -11.35 -17.17
C ARG A 67 -3.82 -10.83 -16.12
N ALA A 68 -2.82 -11.62 -15.74
CA ALA A 68 -1.76 -11.24 -14.81
C ALA A 68 -0.97 -10.02 -15.30
N ALA A 69 -0.60 -9.99 -16.59
CA ALA A 69 0.07 -8.85 -17.20
C ALA A 69 -0.80 -7.58 -17.13
N THR A 70 -2.10 -7.72 -17.40
CA THR A 70 -3.06 -6.61 -17.28
C THR A 70 -3.20 -6.12 -15.83
N TYR A 71 -3.22 -7.05 -14.86
CA TYR A 71 -3.18 -6.69 -13.45
C TYR A 71 -1.91 -5.94 -13.06
N LEU A 72 -0.74 -6.33 -13.59
CA LEU A 72 0.51 -5.60 -13.37
C LEU A 72 0.46 -4.18 -13.94
N THR A 73 -0.10 -3.98 -15.14
CA THR A 73 -0.30 -2.64 -15.72
C THR A 73 -1.17 -1.75 -14.83
N LEU A 74 -2.13 -2.34 -14.11
CA LEU A 74 -3.00 -1.65 -13.16
C LEU A 74 -2.41 -1.54 -11.74
N GLY A 75 -1.18 -2.02 -11.49
CA GLY A 75 -0.58 -2.05 -10.15
C GLY A 75 -1.22 -3.05 -9.19
N ARG A 76 -2.06 -3.97 -9.68
CA ARG A 76 -2.81 -4.98 -8.92
C ARG A 76 -1.95 -6.22 -8.66
N ASN A 77 -0.88 -6.05 -7.88
CA ASN A 77 0.15 -7.08 -7.66
C ASN A 77 -0.40 -8.37 -7.03
N ASN A 78 -1.36 -8.28 -6.09
CA ASN A 78 -1.92 -9.45 -5.42
C ASN A 78 -2.72 -10.34 -6.38
N GLN A 79 -3.51 -9.73 -7.27
CA GLN A 79 -4.23 -10.48 -8.30
C GLN A 79 -3.27 -11.09 -9.32
N ALA A 80 -2.26 -10.33 -9.77
CA ALA A 80 -1.23 -10.86 -10.66
C ALA A 80 -0.47 -12.05 -10.04
N LEU A 81 -0.14 -11.96 -8.75
CA LEU A 81 0.53 -13.01 -7.99
C LEU A 81 -0.27 -14.32 -7.95
N ALA A 82 -1.60 -14.23 -7.78
CA ALA A 82 -2.49 -15.39 -7.81
C ALA A 82 -2.50 -16.06 -9.19
N ASP A 83 -2.54 -15.27 -10.26
CA ASP A 83 -2.51 -15.78 -11.63
C ASP A 83 -1.16 -16.41 -11.97
N PHE A 84 -0.03 -15.76 -11.63
CA PHE A 84 1.30 -16.37 -11.82
C PHE A 84 1.48 -17.67 -11.06
N THR A 85 0.90 -17.76 -9.86
CA THR A 85 0.90 -19.01 -9.09
C THR A 85 0.09 -20.09 -9.78
N THR A 86 -1.05 -19.74 -10.38
CA THR A 86 -1.87 -20.67 -11.17
C THR A 86 -1.14 -21.13 -12.44
N ILE A 87 -0.49 -20.21 -13.15
CA ILE A 87 0.33 -20.53 -14.33
C ILE A 87 1.41 -21.55 -13.99
N LEU A 88 2.11 -21.38 -12.87
CA LEU A 88 3.19 -22.30 -12.47
C LEU A 88 2.69 -23.65 -11.97
N LYS A 89 1.40 -23.76 -11.58
CA LYS A 89 0.74 -25.05 -11.35
C LYS A 89 0.40 -25.76 -12.67
N LEU A 90 -0.12 -25.02 -13.65
CA LEU A 90 -0.53 -25.55 -14.96
C LEU A 90 0.68 -25.89 -15.86
N LYS A 91 1.69 -25.02 -15.84
CA LYS A 91 2.92 -25.14 -16.62
C LYS A 91 4.14 -24.87 -15.74
N PRO A 92 4.63 -25.90 -15.03
CA PRO A 92 5.84 -25.79 -14.24
C PRO A 92 7.01 -25.28 -15.10
N GLY A 93 7.80 -24.36 -14.55
CA GLY A 93 8.97 -23.81 -15.24
C GLY A 93 8.68 -22.73 -16.28
N PHE A 94 7.43 -22.22 -16.41
CA PHE A 94 7.16 -21.09 -17.28
C PHE A 94 7.92 -19.83 -16.83
N GLY A 95 9.04 -19.51 -17.51
CA GLY A 95 10.00 -18.50 -17.10
C GLY A 95 9.43 -17.12 -16.83
N GLN A 96 8.51 -16.65 -17.67
CA GLN A 96 7.91 -15.33 -17.46
C GLN A 96 7.06 -15.25 -16.17
N ALA A 97 6.38 -16.34 -15.78
CA ALA A 97 5.69 -16.36 -14.49
C ALA A 97 6.66 -16.40 -13.31
N LEU A 98 7.76 -17.17 -13.40
CA LEU A 98 8.81 -17.17 -12.37
C LEU A 98 9.41 -15.77 -12.19
N LEU A 99 9.81 -15.12 -13.29
CA LEU A 99 10.41 -13.79 -13.26
C LEU A 99 9.47 -12.76 -12.65
N GLN A 100 8.22 -12.69 -13.14
CA GLN A 100 7.27 -11.69 -12.66
C GLN A 100 6.86 -11.95 -11.21
N ARG A 101 6.66 -13.21 -10.83
CA ARG A 101 6.33 -13.57 -9.46
C ARG A 101 7.47 -13.29 -8.48
N GLY A 102 8.70 -13.64 -8.87
CA GLY A 102 9.91 -13.28 -8.13
C GLY A 102 10.03 -11.77 -7.90
N LYS A 103 9.82 -10.95 -8.95
CA LYS A 103 9.81 -9.49 -8.83
C LYS A 103 8.70 -8.95 -7.92
N ILE A 104 7.51 -9.55 -7.93
CA ILE A 104 6.43 -9.17 -7.01
C ILE A 104 6.83 -9.49 -5.56
N TYR A 105 7.34 -10.70 -5.31
CA TYR A 105 7.82 -11.10 -3.99
C TYR A 105 8.97 -10.21 -3.49
N THR A 106 9.89 -9.79 -4.37
CA THR A 106 10.92 -8.80 -4.03
C THR A 106 10.29 -7.51 -3.53
N LYS A 107 9.31 -6.96 -4.26
CA LYS A 107 8.65 -5.71 -3.90
C LYS A 107 7.89 -5.79 -2.57
N SER A 108 7.30 -6.94 -2.25
CA SER A 108 6.56 -7.19 -1.00
C SER A 108 7.46 -7.56 0.19
N GLY A 109 8.73 -7.86 -0.05
CA GLY A 109 9.67 -8.31 0.97
C GLY A 109 9.58 -9.81 1.30
N GLU A 110 8.90 -10.60 0.47
CA GLU A 110 8.87 -12.07 0.58
C GLU A 110 10.16 -12.68 0.02
N PHE A 111 11.30 -12.29 0.59
CA PHE A 111 12.63 -12.49 0.02
C PHE A 111 12.98 -13.96 -0.26
N ALA A 112 12.59 -14.88 0.62
CA ALA A 112 12.84 -16.31 0.40
C ALA A 112 12.14 -16.84 -0.87
N LYS A 113 10.88 -16.46 -1.08
CA LYS A 113 10.12 -16.85 -2.28
C LYS A 113 10.65 -16.14 -3.52
N ALA A 114 11.05 -14.87 -3.38
CA ALA A 114 11.67 -14.10 -4.45
C ALA A 114 12.94 -14.78 -4.96
N LYS A 115 13.87 -15.12 -4.06
CA LYS A 115 15.12 -15.83 -4.41
C LYS A 115 14.82 -17.16 -5.09
N GLN A 116 13.93 -17.96 -4.52
CA GLN A 116 13.56 -19.26 -5.09
C GLN A 116 13.11 -19.14 -6.56
N ASP A 117 12.18 -18.22 -6.86
CA ASP A 117 11.68 -18.04 -8.23
C ASP A 117 12.74 -17.46 -9.17
N LEU A 118 13.53 -16.49 -8.71
CA LEU A 118 14.55 -15.81 -9.50
C LEU A 118 15.76 -16.70 -9.79
N GLU A 119 16.18 -17.53 -8.83
CA GLU A 119 17.26 -18.52 -9.02
C GLU A 119 16.84 -19.62 -10.00
N LEU A 120 15.59 -20.09 -9.90
CA LEU A 120 15.05 -21.07 -10.85
C LEU A 120 14.94 -20.46 -12.26
N TYR A 121 14.47 -19.22 -12.38
CA TYR A 121 14.47 -18.48 -13.63
C TYR A 121 15.90 -18.34 -14.19
N TYR A 122 16.84 -17.83 -13.40
CA TYR A 122 18.22 -17.63 -13.82
C TYR A 122 18.87 -18.94 -14.29
N THR A 123 18.71 -20.02 -13.52
CA THR A 123 19.31 -21.32 -13.82
C THR A 123 18.79 -21.88 -15.15
N ASN A 124 17.49 -21.77 -15.40
CA ASN A 124 16.86 -22.34 -16.59
C ASN A 124 17.10 -21.51 -17.86
N TYR A 125 17.32 -20.21 -17.73
CA TYR A 125 17.31 -19.28 -18.87
C TYR A 125 18.63 -18.55 -19.12
N LYS A 126 19.63 -18.60 -18.22
CA LYS A 126 20.89 -17.84 -18.39
C LYS A 126 21.67 -18.17 -19.68
N SER A 127 21.54 -19.40 -20.19
CA SER A 127 22.21 -19.84 -21.41
C SER A 127 21.38 -19.59 -22.67
N THR A 128 20.05 -19.64 -22.56
CA THR A 128 19.13 -19.57 -23.71
C THR A 128 18.58 -18.16 -23.95
N ASP A 129 18.53 -17.33 -22.91
CA ASP A 129 18.13 -15.92 -22.95
C ASP A 129 19.00 -15.08 -22.01
N PRO A 130 20.32 -14.95 -22.30
CA PRO A 130 21.27 -14.25 -21.43
C PRO A 130 20.89 -12.79 -21.20
N LYS A 131 20.31 -12.14 -22.21
CA LYS A 131 19.87 -10.74 -22.14
C LYS A 131 18.78 -10.55 -21.09
N SER A 132 17.79 -11.44 -21.03
CA SER A 132 16.73 -11.35 -20.02
C SER A 132 17.21 -11.65 -18.60
N THR A 133 18.32 -12.38 -18.46
CA THR A 133 18.86 -12.83 -17.16
C THR A 133 19.98 -11.95 -16.61
N GLN A 134 20.47 -10.98 -17.38
CA GLN A 134 21.66 -10.19 -17.06
C GLN A 134 21.54 -9.46 -15.70
N GLU A 135 20.35 -8.97 -15.36
CA GLU A 135 20.08 -8.22 -14.12
C GLU A 135 19.82 -9.12 -12.90
N ILE A 136 19.61 -10.42 -13.10
CA ILE A 136 19.15 -11.32 -12.02
C ILE A 136 20.21 -11.50 -10.91
N PRO A 137 21.51 -11.67 -11.20
CA PRO A 137 22.52 -11.77 -10.15
C PRO A 137 22.58 -10.53 -9.25
N GLU A 138 22.50 -9.33 -9.82
CA GLU A 138 22.49 -8.07 -9.06
C GLU A 138 21.22 -7.92 -8.22
N LEU A 139 20.07 -8.30 -8.78
CA LEU A 139 18.80 -8.33 -8.05
C LEU A 139 18.85 -9.31 -6.87
N LEU A 140 19.43 -10.49 -7.04
CA LEU A 140 19.60 -11.47 -5.96
C LEU A 140 20.50 -10.92 -4.83
N SER A 141 21.62 -10.27 -5.18
CA SER A 141 22.49 -9.59 -4.21
C SER A 141 21.74 -8.49 -3.45
N SER A 142 20.94 -7.68 -4.16
CA SER A 142 20.11 -6.64 -3.55
C SER A 142 19.06 -7.22 -2.59
N ILE A 143 18.51 -8.40 -2.91
CA ILE A 143 17.57 -9.11 -2.05
C ILE A 143 18.27 -9.68 -0.82
N ASP A 144 19.50 -10.19 -0.94
CA ASP A 144 20.31 -10.64 0.21
C ASP A 144 20.50 -9.49 1.21
N GLU A 145 20.96 -8.34 0.73
CA GLU A 145 21.14 -7.14 1.56
C GLU A 145 19.84 -6.67 2.20
N ALA A 146 18.76 -6.56 1.40
CA ALA A 146 17.46 -6.14 1.92
C ALA A 146 16.90 -7.13 2.95
N SER A 147 17.16 -8.42 2.81
CA SER A 147 16.71 -9.45 3.77
C SER A 147 17.35 -9.32 5.15
N MET A 148 18.54 -8.71 5.23
CA MET A 148 19.25 -8.44 6.49
C MET A 148 18.93 -7.06 7.08
N ALA A 149 18.28 -6.18 6.31
CA ALA A 149 18.14 -4.77 6.65
C ALA A 149 17.45 -4.51 8.00
N MET A 150 16.41 -5.29 8.36
CA MET A 150 15.75 -5.13 9.67
C MET A 150 16.72 -5.43 10.81
N THR A 151 17.45 -6.55 10.75
CA THR A 151 18.40 -6.95 11.80
C THR A 151 19.52 -5.93 11.95
N LEU A 152 20.05 -5.42 10.83
CA LEU A 152 21.10 -4.39 10.86
C LEU A 152 20.57 -3.05 11.39
N ALA A 153 19.35 -2.66 11.00
CA ALA A 153 18.72 -1.45 11.50
C ALA A 153 18.43 -1.53 13.02
N GLU A 154 17.98 -2.68 13.52
CA GLU A 154 17.78 -2.92 14.95
C GLU A 154 19.09 -2.83 15.73
N ALA A 155 20.17 -3.43 15.22
CA ALA A 155 21.50 -3.32 15.82
C ALA A 155 21.99 -1.86 15.84
N ALA A 156 21.79 -1.11 14.75
CA ALA A 156 22.10 0.31 14.68
C ALA A 156 21.31 1.13 15.72
N VAL A 157 20.02 0.85 15.89
CA VAL A 157 19.19 1.50 16.92
C VAL A 157 19.70 1.19 18.33
N GLN A 158 20.06 -0.07 18.62
CA GLN A 158 20.63 -0.46 19.91
C GLN A 158 21.97 0.24 20.19
N ALA A 159 22.77 0.49 19.16
CA ALA A 159 24.00 1.25 19.24
C ALA A 159 23.79 2.78 19.27
N GLY A 160 22.55 3.28 19.22
CA GLY A 160 22.23 4.70 19.17
C GLY A 160 22.48 5.37 17.81
N GLN A 161 22.78 4.58 16.77
CA GLN A 161 23.13 5.02 15.42
C GLN A 161 21.88 5.17 14.53
N ASN A 162 20.99 6.09 14.89
CA ASN A 162 19.73 6.28 14.17
C ASN A 162 19.92 6.75 12.71
N GLU A 163 21.02 7.43 12.40
CA GLU A 163 21.37 7.80 11.02
C GLU A 163 21.59 6.57 10.14
N GLU A 164 22.33 5.61 10.69
CA GLU A 164 22.67 4.37 10.02
C GLU A 164 21.42 3.50 9.84
N CYS A 165 20.54 3.46 10.85
CA CYS A 165 19.20 2.87 10.69
C CYS A 165 18.44 3.46 9.49
N VAL A 166 18.39 4.80 9.38
CA VAL A 166 17.69 5.49 8.28
C VAL A 166 18.31 5.12 6.93
N ARG A 167 19.65 5.08 6.85
CA ARG A 167 20.39 4.73 5.63
C ARG A 167 20.11 3.29 5.19
N ILE A 168 20.26 2.31 6.10
CA ILE A 168 20.02 0.88 5.84
C ILE A 168 18.61 0.65 5.31
N LEU A 169 17.61 1.19 6.01
CA LEU A 169 16.21 1.01 5.62
C LEU A 169 15.86 1.79 4.35
N GLY A 170 16.52 2.93 4.11
CA GLY A 170 16.40 3.67 2.86
C GLY A 170 16.80 2.84 1.65
N SER A 171 17.95 2.18 1.70
CA SER A 171 18.39 1.25 0.64
C SER A 171 17.44 0.06 0.50
N ALA A 172 17.01 -0.55 1.61
CA ALA A 172 16.10 -1.70 1.57
C ALA A 172 14.73 -1.37 0.97
N ILE A 173 14.22 -0.15 1.18
CA ILE A 173 12.95 0.33 0.59
C ILE A 173 13.04 0.47 -0.94
N LEU A 174 14.22 0.72 -1.52
CA LEU A 174 14.38 0.73 -2.98
C LEU A 174 14.17 -0.67 -3.57
N VAL A 175 14.55 -1.71 -2.83
CA VAL A 175 14.38 -3.12 -3.23
C VAL A 175 12.95 -3.61 -2.95
N ALA A 176 12.44 -3.36 -1.74
CA ALA A 176 11.12 -3.81 -1.31
C ALA A 176 10.21 -2.63 -0.88
N PRO A 177 9.72 -1.81 -1.83
CA PRO A 177 8.97 -0.60 -1.52
C PRO A 177 7.60 -0.84 -0.86
N LEU A 178 7.06 -2.06 -0.95
CA LEU A 178 5.78 -2.48 -0.36
C LEU A 178 5.97 -3.20 0.98
N HIS A 179 7.20 -3.45 1.42
CA HIS A 179 7.49 -4.04 2.72
C HIS A 179 7.31 -3.00 3.84
N ILE A 180 6.09 -2.93 4.39
CA ILE A 180 5.66 -1.91 5.36
C ILE A 180 6.55 -1.81 6.61
N PRO A 181 7.07 -2.92 7.19
CA PRO A 181 7.93 -2.83 8.37
C PRO A 181 9.18 -1.95 8.17
N PHE A 182 9.76 -1.90 6.96
CA PHE A 182 10.91 -1.03 6.70
C PHE A 182 10.56 0.45 6.88
N ARG A 183 9.39 0.88 6.40
CA ARG A 183 8.95 2.28 6.54
C ARG A 183 8.64 2.63 7.98
N LEU A 184 7.96 1.72 8.68
CA LEU A 184 7.63 1.96 10.09
C LEU A 184 8.89 2.09 10.93
N GLN A 185 9.86 1.17 10.79
CA GLN A 185 11.11 1.24 11.53
C GLN A 185 11.92 2.49 11.17
N ARG A 186 11.94 2.88 9.88
CA ARG A 186 12.64 4.09 9.44
C ARG A 186 12.00 5.36 10.01
N ALA A 187 10.67 5.42 10.08
CA ALA A 187 9.95 6.51 10.72
C ALA A 187 10.31 6.63 12.21
N GLU A 188 10.42 5.52 12.94
CA GLU A 188 10.86 5.53 14.34
C GLU A 188 12.32 6.04 14.46
N CYS A 189 13.21 5.68 13.53
CA CYS A 189 14.59 6.20 13.50
C CYS A 189 14.65 7.71 13.18
N HIS A 190 13.79 8.20 12.28
CA HIS A 190 13.60 9.64 12.04
C HIS A 190 13.09 10.38 13.29
N LEU A 191 12.09 9.81 14.00
CA LEU A 191 11.59 10.37 15.26
C LEU A 191 12.68 10.48 16.32
N ALA A 192 13.52 9.46 16.46
CA ALA A 192 14.64 9.48 17.39
C ALA A 192 15.66 10.60 17.09
N ARG A 193 15.71 11.07 15.83
CA ARG A 193 16.53 12.18 15.35
C ARG A 193 15.81 13.54 15.36
N GLY A 194 14.51 13.58 15.69
CA GLY A 194 13.69 14.80 15.60
C GLY A 194 13.27 15.16 14.17
N GLU A 195 13.47 14.27 13.20
CA GLU A 195 13.13 14.44 11.78
C GLU A 195 11.65 14.12 11.56
N VAL A 196 10.77 14.90 12.20
CA VAL A 196 9.33 14.58 12.29
C VAL A 196 8.62 14.59 10.93
N GLU A 197 9.00 15.49 10.02
CA GLU A 197 8.41 15.54 8.68
C GLU A 197 8.71 14.26 7.87
N GLU A 198 9.93 13.75 7.97
CA GLU A 198 10.32 12.49 7.32
C GLU A 198 9.61 11.27 7.93
N ALA A 199 9.46 11.24 9.25
CA ALA A 199 8.66 10.21 9.92
C ALA A 199 7.20 10.24 9.47
N VAL A 200 6.59 11.43 9.37
CA VAL A 200 5.22 11.61 8.85
C VAL A 200 5.11 11.14 7.40
N ASN A 201 6.12 11.40 6.56
CA ASN A 201 6.15 10.92 5.18
C ASN A 201 6.14 9.39 5.10
N ASP A 202 6.94 8.70 5.92
CA ASP A 202 6.96 7.24 5.95
C ASP A 202 5.66 6.64 6.50
N PHE A 203 5.09 7.23 7.56
CA PHE A 203 3.80 6.81 8.08
C PHE A 203 2.67 7.01 7.07
N ASN A 204 2.62 8.14 6.35
CA ASN A 204 1.64 8.34 5.27
C ASN A 204 1.74 7.23 4.22
N ARG A 205 2.97 6.89 3.77
CA ARG A 205 3.18 5.79 2.81
C ARG A 205 2.79 4.43 3.36
N ALA A 206 3.05 4.18 4.65
CA ALA A 206 2.65 2.95 5.33
C ALA A 206 1.13 2.81 5.42
N THR A 207 0.40 3.89 5.73
CA THR A 207 -1.07 3.86 5.85
C THR A 207 -1.81 3.63 4.52
N HIS A 208 -1.22 3.92 3.37
CA HIS A 208 -1.86 3.65 2.08
C HIS A 208 -2.07 2.14 1.84
N ASN A 209 -1.16 1.32 2.36
CA ASN A 209 -1.19 -0.14 2.22
C ASN A 209 -1.64 -0.86 3.52
N ALA A 210 -1.50 -0.20 4.67
CA ALA A 210 -1.91 -0.68 6.00
C ALA A 210 -3.11 0.13 6.53
N ALA A 211 -4.06 0.44 5.65
CA ALA A 211 -5.17 1.37 5.89
C ALA A 211 -6.11 0.97 7.05
N THR A 212 -5.91 -0.20 7.65
CA THR A 212 -6.71 -0.75 8.75
C THR A 212 -6.09 -0.58 10.13
N ASN A 213 -4.98 0.16 10.30
CA ASN A 213 -4.36 0.36 11.61
C ASN A 213 -4.79 1.71 12.25
N PRO A 214 -5.80 1.71 13.15
CA PRO A 214 -6.30 2.94 13.77
C PRO A 214 -5.25 3.63 14.64
N GLU A 215 -4.34 2.88 15.27
CA GLU A 215 -3.27 3.44 16.11
C GLU A 215 -2.29 4.24 15.26
N LEU A 216 -1.88 3.69 14.11
CA LEU A 216 -0.98 4.39 13.19
C LEU A 216 -1.61 5.67 12.64
N MET A 217 -2.89 5.63 12.27
CA MET A 217 -3.61 6.81 11.77
C MET A 217 -3.82 7.86 12.87
N HIS A 218 -4.08 7.42 14.09
CA HIS A 218 -4.18 8.29 15.27
C HIS A 218 -2.84 8.99 15.53
N ARG A 219 -1.73 8.24 15.57
CA ARG A 219 -0.37 8.78 15.74
C ARG A 219 -0.05 9.80 14.64
N LEU A 220 -0.26 9.43 13.38
CA LEU A 220 -0.02 10.28 12.22
C LEU A 220 -0.82 11.60 12.25
N SER A 221 -2.12 11.52 12.57
CA SER A 221 -3.00 12.69 12.69
C SER A 221 -2.58 13.60 13.85
N THR A 222 -2.23 13.01 15.00
CA THR A 222 -1.74 13.75 16.18
C THR A 222 -0.45 14.50 15.86
N MET A 223 0.53 13.85 15.21
CA MET A 223 1.79 14.47 14.80
C MET A 223 1.57 15.60 13.79
N SER A 224 0.75 15.34 12.76
CA SER A 224 0.42 16.34 11.74
C SER A 224 -0.24 17.57 12.37
N TYR A 225 -1.11 17.39 13.36
CA TYR A 225 -1.81 18.49 14.02
C TYR A 225 -0.97 19.25 15.05
N TYR A 226 -0.49 18.56 16.09
CA TYR A 226 0.14 19.24 17.23
C TYR A 226 1.60 19.62 16.96
N SER A 227 2.32 18.77 16.23
CA SER A 227 3.74 19.03 15.93
C SER A 227 3.92 19.93 14.71
N LEU A 228 3.35 19.52 13.58
CA LEU A 228 3.56 20.19 12.28
C LEU A 228 2.54 21.29 11.99
N TYR A 229 1.44 21.34 12.74
CA TYR A 229 0.32 22.25 12.52
C TYR A 229 -0.20 22.24 11.07
N MET A 230 -0.58 21.05 10.61
CA MET A 230 -1.24 20.77 9.33
C MET A 230 -2.69 20.31 9.60
N PRO A 231 -3.60 21.22 9.98
CA PRO A 231 -4.93 20.85 10.50
C PRO A 231 -5.82 20.16 9.48
N GLU A 232 -5.79 20.60 8.22
CA GLU A 232 -6.57 19.98 7.15
C GLU A 232 -6.15 18.53 6.92
N GLN A 233 -4.85 18.29 6.81
CA GLN A 233 -4.28 16.95 6.63
C GLN A 233 -4.61 16.04 7.82
N ALA A 234 -4.43 16.53 9.05
CA ALA A 234 -4.74 15.77 10.25
C ALA A 234 -6.21 15.36 10.32
N LEU A 235 -7.13 16.26 9.94
CA LEU A 235 -8.56 15.98 9.90
C LEU A 235 -8.94 14.97 8.81
N VAL A 236 -8.29 15.02 7.65
CA VAL A 236 -8.48 14.02 6.58
C VAL A 236 -8.01 12.64 7.05
N GLN A 237 -6.81 12.55 7.62
CA GLN A 237 -6.25 11.29 8.14
C GLN A 237 -7.15 10.64 9.20
N ILE A 238 -7.63 11.41 10.18
CA ILE A 238 -8.46 10.82 11.24
C ILE A 238 -9.89 10.49 10.77
N LYS A 239 -10.44 11.25 9.81
CA LYS A 239 -11.71 10.89 9.16
C LYS A 239 -11.57 9.58 8.40
N GLN A 240 -10.45 9.36 7.73
CA GLN A 240 -10.19 8.11 7.03
C GLN A 240 -10.16 6.94 8.03
N CYS A 241 -9.55 7.10 9.21
CA CYS A 241 -9.64 6.09 10.28
C CYS A 241 -11.10 5.74 10.64
N ILE A 242 -11.94 6.76 10.86
CA ILE A 242 -13.36 6.58 11.20
C ILE A 242 -14.14 5.93 10.03
N SER A 243 -13.76 6.19 8.78
CA SER A 243 -14.43 5.58 7.62
C SER A 243 -14.18 4.08 7.52
N PHE A 244 -13.01 3.60 7.99
CA PHE A 244 -12.71 2.17 8.04
C PHE A 244 -13.39 1.46 9.21
N ASP A 245 -13.41 2.09 10.38
CA ASP A 245 -14.11 1.57 11.55
C ASP A 245 -14.96 2.70 12.17
N PRO A 246 -16.25 2.77 11.79
CA PRO A 246 -17.17 3.76 12.31
C PRO A 246 -17.42 3.65 13.80
N GLU A 247 -16.99 2.61 14.52
CA GLU A 247 -17.15 2.46 15.97
C GLU A 247 -15.85 2.67 16.76
N ASN A 248 -14.76 3.04 16.06
CA ASN A 248 -13.47 3.25 16.68
C ASN A 248 -13.47 4.42 17.68
N LYS A 249 -13.48 4.11 18.98
CA LYS A 249 -13.51 5.12 20.06
C LYS A 249 -12.29 6.03 20.04
N LEU A 250 -11.11 5.48 19.74
CA LEU A 250 -9.84 6.24 19.69
C LEU A 250 -9.91 7.32 18.61
N CYS A 251 -10.25 6.94 17.37
CA CYS A 251 -10.31 7.90 16.27
C CYS A 251 -11.48 8.89 16.40
N LYS A 252 -12.65 8.46 16.88
CA LYS A 252 -13.77 9.37 17.21
C LYS A 252 -13.37 10.42 18.25
N ALA A 253 -12.67 10.01 19.31
CA ALA A 253 -12.24 10.91 20.38
C ALA A 253 -11.24 11.95 19.86
N LEU A 254 -10.22 11.53 19.12
CA LEU A 254 -9.26 12.45 18.51
C LEU A 254 -9.95 13.41 17.55
N PHE A 255 -10.81 12.92 16.64
CA PHE A 255 -11.51 13.78 15.69
C PHE A 255 -12.33 14.89 16.36
N ARG A 256 -13.10 14.57 17.42
CA ARG A 256 -13.87 15.56 18.19
C ARG A 256 -12.95 16.59 18.85
N LYS A 257 -11.82 16.13 19.39
CA LYS A 257 -10.81 16.99 20.02
C LYS A 257 -10.22 17.96 19.01
N LEU A 258 -9.73 17.46 17.87
CA LEU A 258 -9.20 18.29 16.79
C LEU A 258 -10.22 19.31 16.28
N LYS A 259 -11.49 18.91 16.08
CA LYS A 259 -12.56 19.84 15.67
C LYS A 259 -12.84 20.92 16.71
N THR A 260 -12.75 20.58 17.99
CA THR A 260 -12.93 21.54 19.08
C THR A 260 -11.78 22.53 19.08
N THR A 261 -10.54 22.05 19.08
CA THR A 261 -9.34 22.89 19.05
C THR A 261 -9.32 23.81 17.84
N GLU A 262 -9.70 23.32 16.64
CA GLU A 262 -9.78 24.16 15.44
C GLU A 262 -10.82 25.27 15.55
N LYS A 263 -11.97 25.02 16.19
CA LYS A 263 -12.96 26.07 16.46
C LYS A 263 -12.37 27.15 17.38
N GLU A 264 -11.58 26.75 18.37
CA GLU A 264 -10.90 27.68 19.27
C GLU A 264 -9.80 28.47 18.57
N MET A 265 -9.02 27.81 17.70
CA MET A 265 -7.99 28.46 16.87
C MET A 265 -8.59 29.45 15.88
N ALA A 266 -9.70 29.10 15.22
CA ALA A 266 -10.42 30.01 14.33
C ALA A 266 -10.96 31.24 15.09
N LYS A 267 -11.49 31.03 16.31
CA LYS A 267 -11.88 32.15 17.17
C LYS A 267 -10.69 33.01 17.56
N LEU A 268 -9.56 32.41 17.95
CA LEU A 268 -8.33 33.13 18.29
C LEU A 268 -7.84 34.00 17.12
N THR A 269 -7.82 33.43 15.91
CA THR A 269 -7.46 34.17 14.68
C THR A 269 -8.43 35.32 14.43
N SER A 270 -9.75 35.08 14.54
CA SER A 270 -10.75 36.14 14.40
C SER A 270 -10.62 37.24 15.46
N ASP A 271 -10.34 36.90 16.72
CA ASP A 271 -10.12 37.86 17.79
C ASP A 271 -8.87 38.71 17.50
N LEU A 272 -7.81 38.10 16.96
CA LEU A 272 -6.57 38.78 16.56
C LEU A 272 -6.77 39.74 15.38
N GLU A 273 -7.50 39.33 14.34
CA GLU A 273 -7.83 40.16 13.17
C GLU A 273 -8.69 41.37 13.55
N ASN A 274 -9.64 41.16 14.47
CA ASN A 274 -10.53 42.19 14.96
C ASN A 274 -9.96 42.99 16.14
N ARG A 275 -8.66 42.86 16.45
CA ARG A 275 -7.96 43.60 17.51
C ARG A 275 -8.58 43.44 18.91
N ARG A 276 -9.18 42.28 19.20
CA ARG A 276 -9.79 41.96 20.50
C ARG A 276 -8.73 41.43 21.47
N TRP A 277 -7.76 42.28 21.82
CA TRP A 277 -6.53 41.90 22.54
C TRP A 277 -6.74 41.17 23.86
N ALA A 278 -7.63 41.68 24.72
CA ALA A 278 -7.95 41.01 25.99
C ALA A 278 -8.51 39.59 25.77
N GLY A 279 -9.31 39.38 24.71
CA GLY A 279 -9.82 38.07 24.32
C GLY A 279 -8.69 37.13 23.87
N VAL A 280 -7.77 37.64 23.05
CA VAL A 280 -6.59 36.89 22.58
C VAL A 280 -5.71 36.47 23.75
N ILE A 281 -5.37 37.39 24.67
CA ILE A 281 -4.53 37.08 25.84
C ILE A 281 -5.20 36.04 26.72
N ASN A 282 -6.48 36.27 27.09
CA ASN A 282 -7.22 35.36 27.96
C ASN A 282 -7.35 33.97 27.35
N LYS A 283 -7.57 33.87 26.04
CA LYS A 283 -7.72 32.60 25.35
C LYS A 283 -6.40 31.86 25.17
N SER A 284 -5.34 32.57 24.83
CA SER A 284 -4.01 31.99 24.57
C SER A 284 -3.30 31.57 25.85
N VAL A 285 -3.17 32.47 26.83
CA VAL A 285 -2.32 32.30 28.03
C VAL A 285 -3.03 32.61 29.36
N GLY A 286 -4.32 32.95 29.34
CA GLY A 286 -5.08 33.41 30.50
C GLY A 286 -5.46 32.35 31.53
N GLY A 287 -4.48 31.66 32.10
CA GLY A 287 -4.65 30.73 33.23
C GLY A 287 -4.86 29.27 32.85
N GLU A 288 -5.39 28.46 33.78
CA GLU A 288 -5.45 26.99 33.67
C GLU A 288 -6.21 26.45 32.45
N LYS A 289 -7.20 27.20 31.96
CA LYS A 289 -8.05 26.81 30.82
C LYS A 289 -7.59 27.42 29.49
N SER A 290 -6.36 27.93 29.44
CA SER A 290 -5.78 28.55 28.24
C SER A 290 -5.45 27.50 27.17
N LEU A 291 -5.42 27.94 25.91
CA LEU A 291 -5.04 27.10 24.79
C LEU A 291 -3.63 26.54 24.95
N VAL A 292 -2.68 27.37 25.41
CA VAL A 292 -1.29 26.93 25.64
C VAL A 292 -1.24 25.69 26.53
N LYS A 293 -1.87 25.74 27.71
CA LYS A 293 -1.85 24.61 28.65
C LYS A 293 -2.50 23.36 28.08
N ALA A 294 -3.63 23.51 27.37
CA ALA A 294 -4.30 22.38 26.73
C ALA A 294 -3.41 21.72 25.65
N ILE A 295 -2.76 22.54 24.81
CA ILE A 295 -1.89 22.04 23.73
C ILE A 295 -0.56 21.48 24.26
N GLU A 296 -0.01 22.01 25.35
CA GLU A 296 1.20 21.49 25.98
C GLU A 296 1.01 20.07 26.53
N ILE A 297 -0.17 19.78 27.12
CA ILE A 297 -0.53 18.43 27.56
C ILE A 297 -0.55 17.47 26.36
N GLU A 298 -1.20 17.86 25.26
CA GLU A 298 -1.27 17.02 24.06
C GLU A 298 0.08 16.82 23.39
N THR A 299 0.89 17.88 23.34
CA THR A 299 2.23 17.83 22.77
C THR A 299 3.11 16.89 23.58
N THR A 300 3.06 16.98 24.92
CA THR A 300 3.80 16.09 25.81
C THR A 300 3.36 14.63 25.62
N ASN A 301 2.05 14.37 25.61
CA ASN A 301 1.53 13.02 25.40
C ASN A 301 1.97 12.44 24.04
N MET A 302 1.86 13.24 22.97
CA MET A 302 2.31 12.87 21.63
C MET A 302 3.81 12.57 21.60
N GLU A 303 4.64 13.41 22.21
CA GLU A 303 6.08 13.23 22.28
C GLU A 303 6.45 11.94 23.05
N THR A 304 5.76 11.65 24.15
CA THR A 304 5.95 10.41 24.93
C THR A 304 5.59 9.17 24.10
N VAL A 305 4.43 9.16 23.44
CA VAL A 305 3.99 8.05 22.58
C VAL A 305 4.98 7.79 21.44
N ASN A 306 5.58 8.85 20.90
CA ASN A 306 6.55 8.77 19.80
C ASN A 306 8.02 8.66 20.27
N LYS A 307 8.28 8.51 21.58
CA LYS A 307 9.62 8.43 22.16
C LYS A 307 10.55 9.57 21.71
N ALA A 308 9.98 10.75 21.51
CA ALA A 308 10.64 11.92 20.91
C ALA A 308 10.48 13.19 21.78
N VAL A 309 10.48 13.01 23.11
CA VAL A 309 10.37 14.11 24.09
C VAL A 309 11.40 15.20 23.84
N GLY A 310 10.91 16.44 23.65
CA GLY A 310 11.73 17.61 23.35
C GLY A 310 12.36 17.65 21.96
N LYS A 311 12.10 16.67 21.09
CA LYS A 311 12.68 16.57 19.74
C LYS A 311 11.70 16.94 18.63
N MET A 312 10.42 17.05 18.94
CA MET A 312 9.38 17.34 17.96
C MET A 312 9.17 18.87 17.84
N PRO A 313 9.02 19.41 16.61
CA PRO A 313 8.66 20.81 16.45
C PRO A 313 7.29 21.08 17.08
N LYS A 314 7.11 22.25 17.71
CA LYS A 314 5.87 22.63 18.41
C LYS A 314 5.15 23.75 17.67
N ARG A 315 4.89 23.58 16.36
CA ARG A 315 4.42 24.66 15.48
C ARG A 315 3.08 25.25 15.91
N LEU A 316 2.13 24.43 16.36
CA LEU A 316 0.84 24.92 16.86
C LEU A 316 1.04 25.78 18.11
N LEU A 317 1.86 25.31 19.05
CA LEU A 317 2.14 26.04 20.28
C LEU A 317 2.83 27.39 19.99
N LEU A 318 3.81 27.40 19.08
CA LEU A 318 4.47 28.61 18.60
C LEU A 318 3.48 29.60 17.98
N LYS A 319 2.49 29.11 17.20
CA LYS A 319 1.43 29.96 16.64
C LYS A 319 0.59 30.62 17.72
N ILE A 320 0.24 29.91 18.78
CA ILE A 320 -0.55 30.45 19.90
C ILE A 320 0.28 31.49 20.69
N TYR A 321 1.54 31.18 20.99
CA TYR A 321 2.44 32.13 21.64
C TYR A 321 2.64 33.40 20.81
N SER A 322 2.83 33.27 19.49
CA SER A 322 2.95 34.42 18.59
C SER A 322 1.71 35.32 18.63
N ALA A 323 0.50 34.75 18.66
CA ALA A 323 -0.73 35.51 18.82
C ALA A 323 -0.80 36.24 20.17
N ALA A 324 -0.40 35.59 21.26
CA ALA A 324 -0.34 36.21 22.59
C ALA A 324 0.67 37.37 22.63
N CYS A 325 1.90 37.15 22.13
CA CYS A 325 2.93 38.18 22.08
C CYS A 325 2.46 39.42 21.31
N LYS A 326 1.81 39.22 20.15
CA LYS A 326 1.25 40.32 19.36
C LYS A 326 0.17 41.09 20.13
N ALA A 327 -0.69 40.40 20.88
CA ALA A 327 -1.73 41.07 21.68
C ALA A 327 -1.18 41.80 22.91
N TYR A 328 -0.01 41.42 23.42
CA TYR A 328 0.68 42.17 24.50
C TYR A 328 1.44 43.39 23.99
N SER A 329 1.84 43.40 22.72
CA SER A 329 2.60 44.51 22.11
C SER A 329 1.73 45.65 21.58
N GLU A 330 0.41 45.48 21.55
CA GLU A 330 -0.59 46.44 21.04
C GLU A 330 -1.42 47.02 22.18
#